data_AF-A0A673V856-F1
#
_entry.id   AF-A0A673V856-F1
#
_cell.length_a   1.000
_cell.length_b   1.000
_cell.length_c   1.000
_cell.angle_alpha   90.00
_cell.angle_beta   90.00
_cell.angle_gamma   90.00
#
_symmetry.space_group_name_H-M   'P 1'
#
loop_
_entity.id
_entity.type
_entity.pdbx_description
1 polymer ?
#
loop_
_entity_poly.entity_id
_entity_poly.type
_entity_poly.pdbx_seq_one_letter_code
_entity_poly.pdbx_strand_id
1 'polypeptide(L)' 'LRRTKPEAEGKARSIRPLVEVTYQRMEDPACHVVDASPSREQVLQTVLSIIQNNCN' A
#
# COMPACT_ATOMS: atom_id res chain seq x y z
N LEU A 1 12.90 19.92 -40.21
CA LEU A 1 13.23 19.20 -38.96
C LEU A 1 12.06 19.30 -37.99
N ARG A 2 11.28 18.22 -37.84
CA ARG A 2 10.26 18.12 -36.80
C ARG A 2 10.98 17.70 -35.52
N ARG A 3 11.17 18.62 -34.57
CA ARG A 3 11.77 18.31 -33.27
C ARG A 3 10.78 17.47 -32.46
N THR A 4 10.98 16.16 -32.43
CA THR A 4 10.33 15.27 -31.48
C THR A 4 10.89 15.59 -30.09
N LYS A 5 10.04 16.07 -29.17
CA LYS A 5 10.43 16.25 -27.77
C LYS A 5 10.56 14.86 -27.12
N PRO A 6 11.71 14.48 -26.57
CA PRO A 6 11.78 13.33 -25.67
C PRO A 6 11.32 13.80 -24.28
N GLU A 7 10.00 13.94 -24.10
CA GLU A 7 9.42 14.24 -22.78
C GLU A 7 8.55 13.05 -22.36
N ALA A 8 9.18 11.92 -22.07
CA ALA A 8 8.52 10.77 -21.44
C ALA A 8 9.47 9.76 -20.78
N GLU A 9 10.78 9.89 -20.95
CA GLU A 9 11.73 9.15 -20.12
C GLU A 9 12.02 9.97 -18.86
N GLY A 10 11.46 9.58 -17.71
CA GLY A 10 11.92 10.15 -16.45
C GLY A 10 10.87 10.39 -15.37
N LYS A 11 9.83 9.55 -15.26
CA LYS A 11 9.16 9.37 -13.97
C LYS A 11 8.89 7.90 -13.74
N ALA A 12 9.95 7.14 -13.44
CA ALA A 12 9.82 6.03 -12.49
C ALA A 12 9.42 6.65 -11.14
N ARG A 13 8.17 7.09 -11.05
CA ARG A 13 7.57 7.59 -9.81
C ARG A 13 7.74 6.42 -8.85
N SER A 14 8.48 6.64 -7.76
CA SER A 14 8.63 5.63 -6.72
C SER A 14 7.23 5.10 -6.40
N ILE A 15 6.98 3.82 -6.68
CA ILE A 15 5.62 3.24 -6.61
C ILE A 15 5.11 3.33 -5.16
N ARG A 16 6.02 3.21 -4.19
CA ARG A 16 5.76 3.25 -2.75
C ARG A 16 4.95 4.50 -2.32
N PRO A 17 5.43 5.74 -2.56
CA PRO A 17 4.66 6.93 -2.19
C PRO A 17 3.35 7.10 -2.98
N LEU A 18 3.23 6.54 -4.20
CA LEU A 18 1.96 6.58 -4.93
C LEU A 18 0.94 5.66 -4.27
N VAL A 19 1.32 4.41 -3.98
CA VAL A 19 0.45 3.41 -3.34
C VAL A 19 -0.09 3.93 -2.01
N GLU A 20 0.78 4.49 -1.18
CA GLU A 20 0.41 5.02 0.13
C GLU A 20 -0.56 6.22 0.04
N VAL A 21 -0.29 7.16 -0.88
CA VAL A 21 -1.19 8.32 -1.12
C VAL A 21 -2.54 7.87 -1.69
N THR A 22 -2.57 6.87 -2.57
CA THR A 22 -3.83 6.33 -3.08
C THR A 22 -4.61 5.57 -2.02
N TYR A 23 -3.92 4.90 -1.09
CA TYR A 23 -4.53 4.20 0.03
C TYR A 23 -5.21 5.15 1.00
N GLN A 24 -4.53 6.23 1.37
CA GLN A 24 -5.06 7.25 2.28
C GLN A 24 -6.26 8.02 1.71
N ARG A 25 -6.43 8.01 0.39
CA ARG A 25 -7.53 8.68 -0.32
C ARG A 25 -8.75 7.78 -0.55
N MET A 26 -8.67 6.49 -0.24
CA MET A 26 -9.84 5.63 -0.28
C MET A 26 -10.73 5.94 0.92
N GLU A 27 -12.03 6.15 0.67
CA GLU A 27 -13.00 6.57 1.68
C GLU A 27 -13.29 5.48 2.72
N ASP A 28 -12.99 4.22 2.38
CA ASP A 28 -13.02 3.06 3.27
C ASP A 28 -12.08 1.98 2.68
N PRO A 29 -10.76 2.03 2.95
CA PRO A 29 -9.91 0.93 2.55
C PRO A 29 -10.31 -0.27 3.41
N ALA A 30 -10.91 -1.30 2.81
CA ALA A 30 -11.27 -2.57 3.46
C ALA A 30 -10.09 -3.34 4.09
N CYS A 31 -8.92 -2.70 4.17
CA CYS A 31 -7.65 -3.27 4.57
C CYS A 31 -7.25 -2.76 5.95
N HIS A 32 -6.83 -3.68 6.80
CA HIS A 32 -6.41 -3.36 8.16
C HIS A 32 -4.89 -3.16 8.22
N VAL A 33 -4.47 -2.04 8.78
CA VAL A 33 -3.05 -1.78 9.06
C VAL A 33 -2.62 -2.60 10.27
N VAL A 34 -1.51 -3.34 10.14
CA VAL A 34 -0.92 -4.13 11.21
C VAL A 34 0.53 -3.70 11.42
N ASP A 35 0.92 -3.50 12.67
CA ASP A 35 2.30 -3.19 13.03
C ASP A 35 3.19 -4.42 12.82
N ALA A 36 4.26 -4.25 12.04
CA ALA A 36 5.24 -5.29 11.73
C ALA A 36 6.51 -5.21 12.59
N SER A 37 6.57 -4.29 13.55
CA SER A 37 7.67 -4.14 14.50
C SER A 37 7.81 -5.31 15.50
N PRO A 38 6.73 -5.98 15.97
CA PRO A 38 6.80 -7.13 16.87
C PRO A 38 7.36 -8.40 16.22
N SER A 39 7.50 -9.48 16.99
CA SER A 39 7.95 -10.76 16.43
C SER A 39 6.93 -11.31 15.43
N ARG A 40 7.41 -12.09 14.46
CA ARG A 40 6.57 -12.69 13.41
C ARG A 40 5.35 -13.41 13.98
N GLU A 41 5.55 -14.17 15.05
CA GLU A 41 4.48 -14.94 15.71
C GLU A 41 3.41 -14.03 16.29
N GLN A 42 3.79 -12.89 16.88
CA GLN A 42 2.86 -11.90 17.42
C GLN A 42 2.07 -11.20 16.31
N VAL A 43 2.74 -10.85 15.21
CA VAL A 43 2.08 -10.26 14.03
C VAL A 43 1.06 -11.24 13.45
N LEU A 44 1.42 -12.51 13.30
CA LEU A 44 0.51 -13.55 12.78
C LEU A 44 -0.72 -13.76 13.68
N GLN A 45 -0.55 -13.76 15.00
CA GLN A 45 -1.68 -13.84 15.93
C GLN A 45 -2.61 -12.63 15.81
N THR A 46 -2.04 -11.44 15.62
CA THR A 46 -2.80 -10.19 15.43
C THR A 46 -3.63 -10.25 14.14
N VAL A 47 -3.02 -10.69 13.03
CA VAL A 47 -3.71 -10.87 11.75
C VAL A 47 -4.84 -11.90 11.86
N LEU A 48 -4.60 -13.03 12.53
CA LEU A 48 -5.60 -14.08 12.70
C LEU A 48 -6.85 -13.57 13.45
N SER A 49 -6.64 -12.81 14.53
CA SER A 49 -7.73 -12.19 15.31
C SER A 49 -8.55 -11.22 14.46
N ILE A 50 -7.88 -10.38 13.66
CA ILE A 50 -8.56 -9.44 12.76
C ILE A 50 -9.45 -10.17 11.76
N ILE A 51 -8.96 -11.26 11.16
CA ILE A 51 -9.74 -12.05 10.19
C ILE A 51 -10.97 -12.66 10.87
N GLN A 52 -10.80 -13.30 12.03
CA GLN A 52 -11.91 -13.92 12.76
C GLN A 52 -13.00 -12.91 13.16
N ASN A 53 -12.61 -11.69 13.52
CA ASN A 53 -13.56 -10.66 13.92
C ASN A 53 -14.34 -10.07 12.73
N ASN A 54 -13.75 -10.04 11.53
CA ASN A 54 -14.34 -9.40 10.35
C ASN A 54 -15.04 -10.37 9.38
N CYS A 55 -14.74 -11.67 9.44
CA CYS A 55 -15.18 -12.65 8.43
C CYS A 55 -16.03 -13.79 9.00
N ASN A 56 -16.91 -13.52 9.97
CA ASN A 56 -17.85 -14.52 10.51
C ASN A 56 -18.68 -15.21 9.43
#